data_AF-A0A1F4YJK3-F1
#
_entry.id   AF-A0A1F4YJK3-F1
#
_cell.length_a   1.000
_cell.length_b   1.000
_cell.length_c   1.000
_cell.angle_alpha   90.00
_cell.angle_beta   90.00
_cell.angle_gamma   90.00
#
_symmetry.space_group_name_H-M   'P 1'
#
loop_
_entity.id
_entity.type
_entity.pdbx_description
1 polymer ?
#
loop_
_entity_poly.entity_id
_entity_poly.type
_entity_poly.pdbx_seq_one_letter_code
_entity_poly.pdbx_strand_id
1 'polypeptide(L)'
;MSNWSTEIRSSRFWNCGDRAVVIAASINYLDGYIFDWAAYIGSASPASEEYAAEYVVEHGNKLSRDDAAYFFPDMPIVRWRH
;
A
#
# COMPACT_ATOMS: atom_id res chain seq x y z
N MET A 1 -0.32 3.11 -26.20
CA MET A 1 0.43 3.20 -24.93
C MET A 1 -0.49 2.64 -23.87
N SER A 2 -0.06 1.65 -23.10
CA SER A 2 -0.88 1.13 -22.00
C SER A 2 -0.87 2.13 -20.85
N ASN A 3 -2.04 2.40 -20.27
CA ASN A 3 -2.20 3.36 -19.18
C ASN A 3 -2.05 2.65 -17.83
N TRP A 4 -1.01 3.03 -17.08
CA TRP A 4 -0.75 2.50 -15.74
C TRP A 4 -1.16 3.53 -14.70
N SER A 5 -1.87 3.09 -13.66
CA SER A 5 -2.15 3.90 -12.48
C SER A 5 -2.06 3.09 -11.21
N THR A 6 -1.78 3.76 -10.09
CA THR A 6 -1.72 3.16 -8.76
C THR A 6 -2.69 3.88 -7.83
N GLU A 7 -3.43 3.12 -7.04
CA GLU A 7 -4.37 3.62 -6.04
C GLU A 7 -4.02 3.01 -4.68
N ILE A 8 -4.04 3.83 -3.62
CA ILE A 8 -3.97 3.33 -2.25
C ILE A 8 -5.37 2.87 -1.85
N ARG A 9 -5.51 1.57 -1.62
CA ARG A 9 -6.82 0.97 -1.34
C ARG A 9 -7.17 0.98 0.14
N SER A 10 -6.17 0.74 0.99
CA SER A 10 -6.36 0.64 2.44
C SER A 10 -5.04 0.90 3.16
N SER A 11 -5.12 1.48 4.35
CA SER A 11 -3.99 1.73 5.24
C SER A 11 -4.31 1.31 6.66
N ARG A 12 -3.25 1.03 7.41
CA ARG A 12 -3.23 0.96 8.87
C ARG A 12 -2.23 2.00 9.33
N PHE A 13 -2.66 2.89 10.21
CA PHE A 13 -1.86 4.03 10.65
C PHE A 13 -1.74 4.03 12.17
N TRP A 14 -0.53 4.30 12.65
CA TRP A 14 -0.25 4.54 14.06
C TRP A 14 0.57 5.82 14.22
N ASN A 15 0.06 6.74 15.03
CA ASN A 15 0.82 7.91 15.47
C ASN A 15 1.81 7.47 16.57
N CYS A 16 3.10 7.60 16.29
CA CYS A 16 4.19 7.28 17.20
C CYS A 16 4.95 8.54 17.63
N GLY A 17 4.22 9.64 17.88
CA GLY A 17 4.80 10.91 18.33
C GLY A 17 5.30 11.75 17.15
N ASP A 18 6.62 11.77 16.95
CA ASP A 18 7.27 12.51 15.86
C ASP A 18 7.36 11.71 14.56
N ARG A 19 6.74 10.52 14.52
CA ARG A 19 6.69 9.61 13.37
C ARG A 19 5.30 8.99 13.22
N ALA A 20 4.93 8.70 11.98
CA ALA A 20 3.84 7.79 11.66
C ALA A 20 4.41 6.43 11.28
N VAL A 21 3.87 5.34 11.82
CA VAL A 21 4.09 3.98 11.31
C VAL A 21 2.88 3.60 10.48
N VAL A 22 3.11 3.14 9.25
CA VAL A 22 2.04 2.83 8.32
C VAL A 22 2.28 1.48 7.65
N ILE A 23 1.18 0.75 7.48
CA ILE A 23 1.09 -0.36 6.53
C ILE A 23 0.05 0.04 5.49
N ALA A 24 0.40 0.09 4.21
CA ALA A 24 -0.48 0.53 3.14
C ALA A 24 -0.53 -0.48 2.01
N ALA A 25 -1.74 -0.73 1.49
CA ALA A 25 -1.99 -1.58 0.33
C ALA A 25 -2.28 -0.72 -0.90
N SER A 26 -1.59 -1.02 -2.01
CA SER A 26 -1.77 -0.36 -3.29
C SER A 26 -2.26 -1.33 -4.36
N ILE A 27 -3.19 -0.89 -5.19
CA ILE A 27 -3.64 -1.59 -6.40
C ILE A 27 -3.03 -0.91 -7.61
N ASN A 28 -2.45 -1.69 -8.52
CA ASN A 28 -2.06 -1.19 -9.83
C ASN A 28 -3.13 -1.56 -10.86
N TYR A 29 -3.47 -0.61 -11.71
CA TYR A 29 -4.38 -0.78 -12.83
C TYR A 29 -3.60 -0.74 -14.14
N LEU A 30 -4.04 -1.58 -15.08
CA LEU A 30 -3.62 -1.56 -16.47
C LEU A 30 -4.86 -1.34 -17.33
N ASP A 31 -4.91 -0.21 -18.05
CA ASP A 31 -6.02 0.15 -18.93
C ASP A 31 -7.39 0.11 -18.21
N GLY A 32 -7.41 0.50 -16.92
CA GLY A 32 -8.61 0.54 -16.08
C GLY A 32 -8.99 -0.77 -15.40
N TYR A 33 -8.25 -1.85 -15.63
CA TYR A 33 -8.46 -3.14 -14.97
C TYR A 33 -7.45 -3.36 -13.85
N ILE A 34 -7.89 -3.97 -12.75
CA ILE A 34 -6.99 -4.37 -11.66
C ILE A 34 -5.98 -5.39 -12.20
N PHE A 35 -4.70 -5.02 -12.21
CA PHE A 35 -3.62 -5.86 -12.71
C PHE A 35 -2.96 -6.66 -11.59
N ASP A 36 -2.49 -5.94 -10.57
CA ASP A 36 -1.90 -6.54 -9.37
C ASP A 36 -2.09 -5.65 -8.13
N TRP A 37 -1.68 -6.16 -6.98
CA TRP A 37 -1.62 -5.38 -5.76
C TRP A 37 -0.40 -5.75 -4.91
N ALA A 38 -0.01 -4.84 -4.02
CA ALA A 38 1.05 -5.03 -3.05
C ALA A 38 0.69 -4.33 -1.75
N ALA A 39 1.37 -4.71 -0.66
CA ALA A 39 1.34 -3.98 0.59
C ALA A 39 2.76 -3.62 1.02
N TYR A 40 2.90 -2.49 1.70
CA TYR A 40 4.17 -1.93 2.14
C TYR A 40 4.06 -1.51 3.60
N ILE A 41 5.17 -1.62 4.34
CA ILE A 41 5.32 -1.11 5.69
C ILE A 41 6.44 -0.08 5.74
N GLY A 42 6.25 0.98 6.51
CA GLY A 42 7.28 1.98 6.70
C GLY A 42 6.92 3.03 7.73
N SER A 43 7.79 4.02 7.83
CA SER A 43 7.57 5.20 8.66
C SER A 43 7.63 6.47 7.82
N ALA A 44 6.75 7.42 8.11
CA ALA A 44 6.75 8.74 7.50
C ALA A 44 6.83 9.83 8.58
N SER A 45 7.23 11.04 8.18
CA SER A 45 7.04 12.22 9.03
C SER A 45 5.54 12.47 9.25
N PRO A 46 5.11 12.89 10.45
CA PRO A 46 3.70 13.10 10.74
C PRO A 46 3.21 14.34 9.98
N ALA A 47 2.37 14.11 8.97
CA ALA A 47 1.66 15.16 8.25
C ALA A 47 0.16 14.84 8.22
N SER A 48 -0.22 13.76 7.55
CA SER A 48 -1.56 13.15 7.60
C SER A 48 -1.46 11.64 7.38
N GLU A 49 -2.56 10.92 7.60
CA GLU A 49 -2.63 9.49 7.29
C GLU A 49 -2.46 9.24 5.79
N GLU A 50 -3.13 10.03 4.94
CA GLU A 50 -3.05 9.92 3.48
C GLU A 50 -1.62 10.13 2.98
N TYR A 51 -0.98 11.21 3.43
CA TYR A 51 0.41 11.49 3.07
C TYR A 51 1.36 10.37 3.51
N ALA A 52 1.18 9.85 4.73
CA ALA A 52 2.03 8.79 5.25
C ALA A 52 1.83 7.47 4.48
N ALA A 53 0.60 7.17 4.06
CA ALA A 53 0.31 6.02 3.21
C ALA A 53 0.92 6.17 1.81
N GLU A 54 0.79 7.33 1.17
CA GLU A 54 1.44 7.64 -0.13
C GLU A 54 2.95 7.46 -0.03
N TYR A 55 3.56 8.09 0.97
CA TYR A 55 5.00 7.99 1.20
C TYR A 55 5.45 6.53 1.39
N VAL A 56 4.71 5.74 2.17
CA VAL A 56 5.07 4.34 2.45
C VAL A 56 4.84 3.42 1.24
N VAL A 57 3.85 3.67 0.39
CA VAL A 57 3.70 2.90 -0.86
C VAL A 57 4.88 3.15 -1.81
N GLU A 58 5.41 4.37 -1.84
CA GLU A 58 6.54 4.73 -2.72
C GLU A 58 7.91 4.32 -2.17
N HIS A 59 8.11 4.42 -0.85
CA HIS A 59 9.44 4.31 -0.22
C HIS A 59 9.55 3.21 0.84
N GLY A 60 8.42 2.60 1.22
CA GLY A 60 8.37 1.57 2.25
C GLY A 60 8.89 0.22 1.79
N ASN A 61 9.01 -0.70 2.74
CA ASN A 61 9.37 -2.08 2.45
C ASN A 61 8.13 -2.86 2.04
N LYS A 62 8.19 -3.48 0.87
CA LYS A 62 7.16 -4.38 0.40
C LYS A 62 7.06 -5.59 1.32
N LEU A 63 5.85 -5.91 1.75
CA LEU A 63 5.56 -7.07 2.58
C LEU A 63 5.65 -8.37 1.77
N SER A 64 5.77 -9.51 2.48
CA SER A 64 5.51 -10.81 1.88
C SER A 64 4.02 -10.96 1.55
N ARG A 65 3.68 -11.91 0.67
CA ARG A 65 2.28 -12.21 0.36
C ARG A 65 1.49 -12.60 1.61
N ASP A 66 2.09 -13.39 2.49
CA ASP A 66 1.42 -13.92 3.69
C ASP A 66 1.17 -12.81 4.71
N ASP A 67 2.16 -11.93 4.94
CA ASP A 67 1.99 -10.75 5.79
C ASP A 67 0.94 -9.79 5.22
N ALA A 68 0.97 -9.56 3.91
CA ALA A 68 -0.02 -8.69 3.26
C ALA A 68 -1.43 -9.26 3.37
N ALA A 69 -1.61 -10.58 3.21
CA ALA A 69 -2.89 -11.26 3.40
C ALA A 69 -3.36 -11.21 4.86
N TYR A 70 -2.43 -11.24 5.82
CA TYR A 70 -2.76 -11.05 7.25
C TYR A 70 -3.33 -9.66 7.53
N PHE A 71 -2.70 -8.60 7.01
CA PHE A 71 -3.15 -7.22 7.26
C PHE A 71 -4.37 -6.82 6.43
N PHE A 72 -4.51 -7.37 5.23
CA PHE A 72 -5.55 -7.03 4.25
C PHE A 72 -6.21 -8.28 3.65
N PRO A 73 -7.01 -9.03 4.43
CA PRO A 73 -7.64 -10.28 3.98
C PRO A 73 -8.67 -10.08 2.87
N ASP A 74 -9.25 -8.87 2.77
CA ASP A 74 -10.28 -8.53 1.78
C ASP A 74 -9.71 -7.99 0.46
N MET A 75 -8.39 -7.96 0.31
CA MET A 75 -7.77 -7.52 -0.94
C MET A 75 -8.10 -8.48 -2.08
N PRO A 76 -8.27 -7.96 -3.31
CA PRO A 76 -8.72 -8.76 -4.43
C PRO A 76 -7.81 -9.98 -4.66
N ILE A 77 -8.41 -11.12 -4.99
CA ILE A 77 -7.73 -12.40 -5.27
C ILE A 77 -6.90 -12.36 -6.57
N VAL A 78 -6.81 -11.19 -7.21
CA VAL A 78 -5.95 -10.92 -8.37
C VAL A 78 -4.47 -11.17 -8.05
N ARG A 79 -3.63 -11.00 -9.06
CA ARG A 79 -2.19 -11.23 -8.97
C ARG A 79 -1.58 -10.42 -7.80
N TRP A 80 -0.96 -11.11 -6.85
CA TRP A 80 -0.03 -10.48 -5.91
C TRP A 80 1.20 -10.02 -6.71
N ARG A 81 1.62 -8.77 -6.53
CA ARG A 81 2.82 -8.24 -7.20
C ARG A 81 4.03 -9.01 -6.65
N HIS A 82 4.83 -9.62 -7.52
CA HIS A 82 6.10 -10.26 -7.14
C HIS A 82 7.20 -9.23 -6.88
#